data_AF-K1SR74-F1
#
_entry.id   AF-K1SR74-F1
#
_cell.length_a   1.000
_cell.length_b   1.000
_cell.length_c   1.000
_cell.angle_alpha   90.00
_cell.angle_beta   90.00
_cell.angle_gamma   90.00
#
_symmetry.space_group_name_H-M   'P 1'
#
loop_
_entity.id
_entity.type
_entity.pdbx_description
1 polymer ?
#
loop_
_entity_poly.entity_id
_entity_poly.type
_entity_poly.pdbx_seq_one_letter_code
_entity_poly.pdbx_strand_id
1 'polypeptide(L)' 'MKALAITDHGNMYGVKNFHDVATDAGIKPILGCETYVVRNRFEKDKDEKAGDHLILLAKNLTGYHNLCKIV' A
#
# COMPACT_ATOMS: atom_id res chain seq x y z
N MET A 1 2.59 -9.12 -19.67
CA MET A 1 2.73 -8.08 -18.62
C MET A 1 4.01 -8.38 -17.85
N LYS A 2 4.86 -7.38 -17.53
CA LYS A 2 6.18 -7.64 -16.88
C LYS A 2 6.17 -7.41 -15.36
N ALA A 3 5.23 -6.62 -14.86
CA ALA A 3 5.12 -6.26 -13.44
C ALA A 3 3.66 -5.96 -13.09
N LEU A 4 3.31 -6.07 -11.81
CA LEU A 4 2.01 -5.73 -11.26
C LEU A 4 2.18 -5.14 -9.85
N ALA A 5 1.35 -4.16 -9.50
CA ALA A 5 1.34 -3.57 -8.17
C ALA A 5 0.09 -3.98 -7.37
N ILE A 6 0.25 -4.17 -6.06
CA ILE A 6 -0.85 -4.28 -5.10
C ILE A 6 -0.93 -2.97 -4.31
N THR A 7 -2.14 -2.41 -4.20
CA THR A 7 -2.42 -1.15 -3.52
C THR A 7 -3.79 -1.24 -2.84
N ASP A 8 -3.90 -2.09 -1.82
CA ASP A 8 -5.15 -2.26 -1.06
C ASP A 8 -5.48 -0.97 -0.27
N HIS A 9 -6.77 -0.76 0.02
CA HIS A 9 -7.25 0.38 0.80
C HIS A 9 -6.80 0.30 2.27
N GLY A 10 -5.88 1.18 2.66
CA GLY A 10 -5.48 1.42 4.04
C GLY A 10 -4.89 0.21 4.78
N ASN A 11 -4.48 -0.84 4.07
CA ASN A 11 -3.91 -2.05 4.66
C ASN A 11 -2.91 -2.73 3.69
N MET A 12 -2.16 -3.70 4.21
CA MET A 12 -1.19 -4.49 3.44
C MET A 12 -1.38 -6.00 3.64
N TYR A 13 -2.59 -6.46 3.97
CA TYR A 13 -2.83 -7.87 4.32
C TYR A 13 -2.61 -8.82 3.14
N GLY A 14 -2.92 -8.39 1.92
CA GLY A 14 -2.75 -9.19 0.71
C GLY A 14 -1.29 -9.34 0.25
N VAL A 15 -0.36 -8.54 0.78
CA VAL A 15 0.99 -8.36 0.22
C VAL A 15 1.80 -9.65 0.14
N LYS A 16 1.74 -10.51 1.17
CA LYS A 16 2.51 -11.76 1.16
C LYS A 16 2.00 -12.73 0.08
N ASN A 17 0.70 -12.95 0.03
CA ASN A 17 0.10 -13.86 -0.95
C ASN A 17 0.27 -13.33 -2.37
N PHE A 18 0.09 -12.01 -2.58
CA PHE A 18 0.33 -11.35 -3.86
C PHE A 18 1.78 -11.51 -4.33
N HIS A 19 2.74 -11.28 -3.45
CA HIS A 19 4.15 -11.42 -3.77
C HIS A 19 4.47 -12.84 -4.29
N ASP A 20 4.01 -13.86 -3.58
CA ASP A 20 4.28 -15.26 -3.92
C ASP A 20 3.64 -15.62 -5.27
N VAL A 21 2.34 -15.37 -5.43
CA VAL A 21 1.60 -15.73 -6.65
C VAL A 21 2.14 -14.98 -7.88
N ALA A 22 2.46 -13.68 -7.74
CA ALA A 22 3.02 -12.91 -8.85
C ALA A 22 4.42 -13.41 -9.24
N THR A 23 5.25 -13.73 -8.24
CA THR A 23 6.59 -14.29 -8.47
C THR A 23 6.52 -15.63 -9.18
N ASP A 24 5.65 -16.54 -8.74
CA ASP A 24 5.44 -17.86 -9.37
C ASP A 24 4.92 -17.74 -10.81
N ALA A 25 4.14 -16.70 -11.10
CA ALA A 25 3.67 -16.39 -12.45
C ALA A 25 4.71 -15.67 -13.33
N GLY A 26 5.93 -15.41 -12.82
CA GLY A 26 6.98 -14.67 -13.54
C GLY A 26 6.68 -13.18 -13.73
N ILE A 27 5.78 -12.61 -12.92
CA ILE A 27 5.41 -11.20 -12.93
C ILE A 27 6.14 -10.51 -11.78
N LYS A 28 6.87 -9.43 -12.04
CA LYS A 28 7.54 -8.67 -10.97
C LYS A 28 6.50 -8.04 -10.02
N PRO A 29 6.44 -8.43 -8.73
CA PRO A 29 5.55 -7.78 -7.78
C PRO A 29 6.09 -6.39 -7.39
N ILE A 30 5.20 -5.41 -7.30
CA ILE A 30 5.45 -4.08 -6.74
C ILE A 30 4.53 -3.92 -5.53
N LEU A 31 5.11 -3.74 -4.36
CA LEU A 31 4.36 -3.70 -3.10
C LEU A 31 3.98 -2.26 -2.77
N GLY A 32 2.71 -2.02 -2.45
CA GLY A 32 2.19 -0.69 -2.15
C GLY A 32 0.97 -0.74 -1.25
N CYS A 33 0.38 0.44 -1.04
CA CYS A 33 -0.86 0.65 -0.30
C CYS A 33 -1.52 1.93 -0.82
N GLU A 34 -2.84 1.93 -0.91
CA GLU A 34 -3.62 3.15 -1.10
C GLU A 34 -3.99 3.69 0.28
N THR A 35 -3.28 4.72 0.74
CA THR A 35 -3.45 5.28 2.07
C THR A 35 -4.53 6.35 2.12
N TYR A 36 -5.13 6.54 3.30
CA TYR A 36 -6.02 7.65 3.59
C TYR A 36 -5.22 8.78 4.24
N VAL A 37 -5.27 9.98 3.65
CA VAL A 37 -4.52 11.15 4.12
C VAL A 37 -5.50 12.21 4.63
N VAL A 38 -5.36 12.55 5.91
CA VAL A 38 -6.14 13.64 6.52
C VAL A 38 -5.51 14.99 6.18
N ARG A 39 -6.35 16.02 5.99
CA ARG A 39 -5.89 17.40 5.75
C ARG A 39 -5.22 18.03 6.97
N ASN A 40 -5.72 17.68 8.16
CA ASN A 40 -5.19 18.17 9.43
C ASN A 40 -5.15 17.04 10.45
N ARG A 41 -3.96 16.74 10.98
CA ARG A 41 -3.77 15.67 11.99
C ARG A 41 -4.37 15.98 13.36
N PHE A 42 -4.74 17.24 13.62
CA PHE A 42 -5.29 17.69 14.89
C PHE A 42 -6.82 17.73 14.90
N GLU A 43 -7.45 17.55 13.74
CA GLU A 43 -8.90 17.53 13.60
C GLU A 43 -9.34 16.10 13.28
N LYS A 44 -10.33 15.61 14.04
CA LYS A 44 -10.91 14.31 13.77
C LYS A 44 -12.03 14.49 12.75
N ASP A 45 -11.87 13.91 11.58
CA ASP A 45 -12.95 13.88 10.60
C ASP A 45 -14.09 13.00 11.11
N LYS A 46 -15.33 13.33 10.77
CA LYS A 46 -16.51 12.57 11.26
C LYS A 46 -16.63 11.22 10.57
N ASP A 47 -15.99 11.08 9.42
CA ASP A 47 -15.92 9.84 8.65
C ASP A 47 -14.45 9.39 8.57
N GLU A 48 -14.14 8.24 9.16
CA GLU A 48 -12.78 7.70 9.22
C GLU A 48 -12.20 7.39 7.82
N LYS A 49 -13.06 7.35 6.78
CA LYS A 49 -12.67 7.11 5.38
C LYS A 49 -12.72 8.36 4.50
N ALA A 50 -12.95 9.55 5.06
CA ALA A 50 -13.03 10.79 4.29
C ALA A 50 -11.67 11.40 3.91
N GLY A 51 -10.56 10.77 4.29
CA GLY A 51 -9.22 11.21 3.89
C GLY A 51 -9.01 11.10 2.38
N ASP A 52 -8.19 12.01 1.82
CA ASP A 52 -7.79 11.96 0.42
C ASP A 52 -6.98 10.67 0.17
N HIS A 53 -7.18 10.04 -0.99
CA HIS A 53 -6.50 8.80 -1.33
C HIS A 53 -5.10 9.07 -1.89
N LEU A 54 -4.10 8.33 -1.42
CA LEU A 54 -2.72 8.43 -1.90
C LEU A 54 -2.11 7.05 -2.16
N ILE A 55 -1.68 6.80 -3.40
CA ILE A 55 -0.97 5.58 -3.76
C ILE A 55 0.51 5.73 -3.38
N LEU A 56 1.00 4.83 -2.54
CA LEU A 56 2.42 4.71 -2.19
C LEU A 56 2.97 3.35 -2.65
N LEU A 57 4.16 3.37 -3.27
CA LEU A 57 4.86 2.17 -3.74
C LEU A 57 6.23 2.05 -3.07
N ALA A 58 6.56 0.86 -2.57
CA ALA A 58 7.87 0.55 -2.04
C ALA A 58 8.87 0.31 -3.18
N LYS A 59 9.84 1.21 -3.34
CA LYS A 59 10.94 1.05 -4.31
C LYS A 59 11.89 -0.09 -3.94
N ASN A 60 12.08 -0.34 -2.64
CA ASN A 60 13.06 -1.26 -2.09
C ASN A 60 12.63 -1.76 -0.71
N LEU A 61 13.44 -2.61 -0.09
CA LEU A 61 13.15 -3.20 1.22
C LEU A 61 12.97 -2.14 2.33
N THR A 62 13.77 -1.07 2.31
CA THR A 62 13.59 0.06 3.23
C THR A 62 12.22 0.73 3.04
N GLY A 63 11.81 0.95 1.80
CA GLY A 63 10.48 1.47 1.47
C GLY A 63 9.35 0.55 1.95
N TYR A 64 9.50 -0.76 1.80
CA TYR A 64 8.55 -1.75 2.31
C TYR A 64 8.41 -1.66 3.82
N HIS A 65 9.52 -1.65 4.56
CA HIS A 65 9.49 -1.51 6.02
C HIS A 65 8.90 -0.17 6.47
N ASN A 66 9.09 0.92 5.70
CA ASN A 66 8.44 2.19 5.99
C ASN A 66 6.92 2.12 5.77
N LEU A 67 6.46 1.45 4.70
CA LEU A 67 5.03 1.24 4.49
C LEU A 67 4.41 0.42 5.64
N CYS A 68 5.04 -0.67 6.09
CA CYS A 68 4.56 -1.47 7.22
C CYS A 68 4.49 -0.71 8.56
N LYS A 69 5.13 0.46 8.67
CA LYS A 69 5.02 1.32 9.87
C LYS A 69 3.94 2.37 9.75
N ILE A 70 3.59 2.77 8.52
CA ILE A 70 2.58 3.80 8.23
C ILE A 70 1.18 3.18 8.23
N VAL A 71 1.10 1.97 7.69
CA VAL A 71 -0.13 1.20 7.47
C VAL A 71 -0.35 0.21 8.61
#